data_AF-A0A1H2W313-F1
#
_entry.id   AF-A0A1H2W313-F1
#
_cell.length_a   1.000
_cell.length_b   1.000
_cell.length_c   1.000
_cell.angle_alpha   90.00
_cell.angle_beta   90.00
_cell.angle_gamma   90.00
#
_symmetry.space_group_name_H-M   'P 1'
#
loop_
_entity.id
_entity.type
_entity.pdbx_description
1 polymer ?
#
loop_
_entity_poly.entity_id
_entity_poly.type
_entity_poly.pdbx_seq_one_letter_code
_entity_poly.pdbx_strand_id
1 'polypeptide(L)'
;MYGGDSFFTLTSAEKIGLVLLSLGLSAVFLFVTWLASRRFSLPVRIGIALTLLAVFIWLSPQVYYQYYRMIIDGLPAQIVIKRPVGLLELARTLAFQRDASLAAHSQGILGWALIGVAALRRRRGA
;
A
#
# COMPACT_ATOMS: atom_id res chain seq x y z
N MET A 1 4.88 13.40 15.92
CA MET A 1 5.60 12.11 15.82
C MET A 1 6.16 11.84 14.41
N TYR A 2 5.60 12.41 13.34
CA TYR A 2 6.00 12.17 11.94
C TYR A 2 6.73 13.35 11.27
N GLY A 3 7.69 13.97 11.98
CA GLY A 3 8.29 15.24 11.54
C GLY A 3 9.03 15.20 10.19
N GLY A 4 9.38 14.01 9.68
CA GLY A 4 10.03 13.81 8.38
C GLY A 4 9.09 13.50 7.22
N ASP A 5 7.77 13.45 7.44
CA ASP A 5 6.82 13.11 6.37
C ASP A 5 6.56 14.31 5.46
N SER A 6 6.82 14.12 4.15
CA SER A 6 6.48 15.10 3.11
C SER A 6 4.99 15.46 3.12
N PHE A 7 4.12 14.58 3.63
CA PHE A 7 2.71 14.87 3.81
C PHE A 7 2.46 16.19 4.56
N PHE A 8 3.27 16.52 5.57
CA PHE A 8 3.04 17.72 6.39
C PHE A 8 3.51 19.01 5.71
N THR A 9 4.40 18.93 4.72
CA THR A 9 4.93 20.09 3.97
C THR A 9 4.01 20.53 2.83
N LEU A 10 3.00 19.73 2.49
CA LEU A 10 2.06 20.01 1.40
C LEU A 10 0.97 21.03 1.80
N THR A 11 0.43 21.73 0.80
CA THR A 11 -0.79 22.53 0.96
C THR A 11 -2.01 21.64 1.24
N SER A 12 -3.12 22.23 1.70
CA SER A 12 -4.33 21.46 2.02
C SER A 12 -4.90 20.73 0.79
N ALA A 13 -4.87 21.36 -0.39
CA ALA A 13 -5.35 20.76 -1.63
C ALA A 13 -4.49 19.56 -2.04
N GLU A 14 -3.17 19.68 -1.94
CA GLU A 14 -2.22 18.60 -2.22
C GLU A 14 -2.36 17.43 -1.24
N LYS A 15 -2.59 17.71 0.05
CA LYS A 15 -2.90 16.69 1.05
C LYS A 15 -4.14 15.88 0.67
N ILE A 16 -5.21 16.57 0.27
CA ILE A 16 -6.47 15.92 -0.15
C ILE A 16 -6.23 15.03 -1.37
N GLY A 17 -5.52 15.54 -2.39
CA GLY A 17 -5.20 14.75 -3.58
C GLY A 17 -4.38 13.51 -3.26
N LEU A 18 -3.38 13.63 -2.40
CA LEU A 18 -2.56 12.49 -1.95
C LEU A 18 -3.37 11.46 -1.15
N VAL A 19 -4.29 11.90 -0.28
CA VAL A 19 -5.20 11.01 0.46
C VAL A 19 -6.11 10.26 -0.52
N LEU A 20 -6.75 10.96 -1.46
CA LEU A 20 -7.62 10.34 -2.46
C LEU A 20 -6.87 9.33 -3.32
N LEU A 21 -5.65 9.65 -3.75
CA LEU A 21 -4.77 8.73 -4.48
C LEU A 21 -4.45 7.49 -3.65
N SER A 22 -4.09 7.67 -2.37
CA SER A 22 -3.76 6.58 -1.46
C SER A 22 -4.96 5.66 -1.20
N LEU A 23 -6.15 6.23 -1.04
CA LEU A 23 -7.41 5.50 -0.90
C LEU A 23 -7.76 4.75 -2.19
N GLY A 24 -7.62 5.39 -3.34
CA GLY A 24 -7.86 4.77 -4.65
C GLY A 24 -6.94 3.57 -4.90
N LEU A 25 -5.63 3.71 -4.66
CA LEU A 25 -4.68 2.61 -4.77
C LEU A 25 -5.02 1.48 -3.77
N SER A 26 -5.33 1.82 -2.52
CA SER A 26 -5.73 0.84 -1.51
C SER A 26 -6.98 0.06 -1.94
N ALA A 27 -7.99 0.75 -2.47
CA ALA A 27 -9.22 0.14 -2.97
C ALA A 27 -8.95 -0.81 -4.15
N VAL A 28 -8.08 -0.42 -5.09
CA VAL A 28 -7.65 -1.30 -6.20
C VAL A 28 -6.99 -2.57 -5.66
N PHE A 29 -6.05 -2.47 -4.72
CA PHE A 29 -5.37 -3.65 -4.18
C PHE A 29 -6.30 -4.54 -3.35
N LEU A 30 -7.24 -3.97 -2.60
CA LEU A 30 -8.29 -4.71 -1.90
C LEU A 30 -9.19 -5.47 -2.90
N PHE A 31 -9.62 -4.81 -3.97
CA PHE A 31 -10.43 -5.43 -5.02
C PHE A 31 -9.70 -6.56 -5.75
N VAL A 32 -8.43 -6.34 -6.11
CA VAL A 32 -7.57 -7.37 -6.73
C VAL A 32 -7.37 -8.55 -5.78
N THR A 33 -7.12 -8.30 -4.50
CA THR A 33 -6.97 -9.35 -3.48
C THR A 33 -8.24 -10.19 -3.38
N TRP A 34 -9.39 -9.51 -3.32
CA TRP A 34 -10.68 -10.18 -3.30
C TRP A 34 -10.90 -11.04 -4.53
N LEU A 35 -10.64 -10.52 -5.74
CA LEU A 35 -10.83 -11.23 -7.01
C LEU A 35 -9.91 -12.44 -7.12
N ALA A 36 -8.61 -12.26 -6.84
CA ALA A 36 -7.59 -13.29 -6.94
C ALA A 36 -7.79 -14.41 -5.92
N SER A 37 -8.30 -14.09 -4.72
CA SER A 37 -8.43 -15.06 -3.62
C SER A 37 -9.68 -15.94 -3.69
N ARG A 38 -10.56 -15.80 -4.69
CA ARG A 38 -11.90 -16.44 -4.71
C ARG A 38 -11.92 -17.96 -4.82
N ARG A 39 -10.86 -18.55 -5.37
CA ARG A 39 -10.83 -19.96 -5.82
C ARG A 39 -9.83 -20.82 -5.07
N PHE A 40 -9.09 -20.24 -4.14
CA PHE A 40 -7.94 -20.89 -3.51
C PHE A 40 -8.18 -21.24 -2.04
N SER A 41 -7.35 -22.13 -1.50
CA SER A 41 -7.32 -22.47 -0.07
C SER A 41 -6.78 -21.30 0.75
N LEU A 42 -7.12 -21.25 2.05
CA LEU A 42 -6.73 -20.15 2.94
C LEU A 42 -5.21 -19.83 2.91
N PRO A 43 -4.28 -20.81 2.95
CA PRO A 43 -2.85 -20.51 2.88
C PRO A 43 -2.45 -19.78 1.58
N VAL A 44 -3.01 -20.20 0.45
CA VAL A 44 -2.75 -19.57 -0.85
C VAL A 44 -3.35 -18.16 -0.90
N ARG A 45 -4.53 -17.94 -0.32
CA ARG A 45 -5.16 -16.61 -0.20
C ARG A 45 -4.30 -15.66 0.62
N ILE A 46 -3.75 -16.13 1.75
CA ILE A 46 -2.81 -15.35 2.56
C ILE A 46 -1.53 -15.05 1.75
N GLY A 47 -0.99 -16.04 1.04
CA GLY A 47 0.15 -15.84 0.14
C GLY A 47 -0.12 -14.73 -0.90
N ILE A 48 -1.28 -14.76 -1.55
CA ILE A 48 -1.72 -13.71 -2.49
C ILE A 48 -1.77 -12.34 -1.83
N ALA A 49 -2.35 -12.23 -0.62
CA ALA A 49 -2.43 -10.96 0.11
C ALA A 49 -1.03 -10.40 0.44
N LEU A 50 -0.11 -11.26 0.89
CA LEU A 50 1.27 -10.87 1.20
C LEU A 50 2.03 -10.44 -0.07
N THR A 51 1.85 -11.16 -1.18
CA THR A 51 2.42 -10.77 -2.47
C THR A 51 1.87 -9.42 -2.94
N LEU A 52 0.57 -9.19 -2.82
CA LEU A 52 -0.05 -7.92 -3.20
C LEU A 52 0.39 -6.77 -2.29
N LEU A 53 0.54 -7.00 -0.98
CA LEU A 53 1.15 -6.03 -0.07
C LEU A 53 2.58 -5.69 -0.51
N ALA A 54 3.36 -6.71 -0.89
CA ALA A 54 4.74 -6.53 -1.35
C ALA A 54 4.81 -5.67 -2.62
N VAL A 55 3.94 -5.95 -3.60
CA VAL A 55 3.82 -5.16 -4.82
C VAL A 55 3.37 -3.74 -4.50
N PHE A 56 2.41 -3.53 -3.59
CA PHE A 56 1.97 -2.19 -3.19
C PHE A 56 3.12 -1.37 -2.61
N ILE A 57 3.85 -1.92 -1.64
CA ILE A 57 4.97 -1.22 -0.97
C ILE A 57 6.08 -0.90 -1.99
N TRP A 58 6.33 -1.81 -2.93
CA TRP A 58 7.36 -1.63 -3.95
C TRP A 58 6.98 -0.61 -5.03
N LEU A 59 5.72 -0.60 -5.49
CA LEU A 59 5.27 0.21 -6.63
C LEU A 59 4.73 1.59 -6.20
N SER A 60 4.10 1.71 -5.04
CA SER A 60 3.48 2.96 -4.57
C SER A 60 4.44 4.16 -4.49
N PRO A 61 5.75 4.03 -4.18
CA PRO A 61 6.68 5.16 -4.22
C PRO A 61 6.72 5.83 -5.59
N GLN A 62 6.63 5.06 -6.69
CA GLN A 62 6.62 5.64 -8.03
C GLN A 62 5.34 6.39 -8.34
N VAL A 63 4.20 5.85 -7.89
CA VAL A 63 2.91 6.48 -8.10
C VAL A 63 2.83 7.79 -7.32
N TYR A 64 3.29 7.80 -6.07
CA TYR A 64 3.38 9.02 -5.26
C TYR A 64 4.39 10.01 -5.84
N TYR A 65 5.52 9.54 -6.35
CA TYR A 65 6.49 10.42 -7.01
C TYR A 65 5.90 11.10 -8.24
N GLN A 66 5.12 10.37 -9.04
CA GLN A 66 4.45 10.94 -10.19
C GLN A 66 3.38 11.96 -9.78
N TYR A 67 2.68 11.73 -8.67
CA TYR A 67 1.79 12.74 -8.09
C TYR A 67 2.57 13.99 -7.66
N TYR A 68 3.68 13.83 -6.94
CA TYR A 68 4.52 14.95 -6.51
C TYR A 68 5.07 15.76 -7.69
N ARG A 69 5.43 15.12 -8.80
CA ARG A 69 5.85 15.81 -10.03
C ARG A 69 4.77 16.69 -10.66
N MET A 70 3.49 16.43 -10.38
CA MET A 70 2.39 17.25 -10.88
C MET A 70 2.14 18.47 -10.01
N ILE A 71 2.54 18.43 -8.73
CA ILE A 71 2.21 19.48 -7.75
C ILE A 71 3.42 20.28 -7.27
N ILE A 72 4.64 19.82 -7.52
CA ILE A 72 5.87 20.53 -7.17
C ILE A 72 6.67 20.75 -8.45
N ASP A 73 6.88 22.02 -8.78
CA ASP A 73 7.61 22.43 -9.97
C ASP A 73 9.08 22.04 -9.91
N GLY A 74 9.63 21.63 -11.05
CA GLY A 74 11.05 21.33 -11.20
C GLY A 74 11.49 19.94 -10.70
N LEU A 75 10.58 19.05 -10.26
CA LEU A 75 10.98 17.68 -9.94
C LEU A 75 11.39 16.89 -11.22
N PRO A 76 12.57 16.25 -11.21
CA PRO A 76 13.07 15.53 -12.37
C PRO A 76 12.21 14.32 -12.71
N ALA A 77 12.18 13.94 -13.98
CA ALA A 77 11.62 12.66 -14.39
C ALA A 77 12.61 11.55 -14.03
N GLN A 78 12.26 10.72 -13.05
CA GLN A 78 13.10 9.58 -12.64
C GLN A 78 12.27 8.42 -12.08
N ILE A 79 12.89 7.23 -12.11
CA ILE A 79 12.36 6.04 -11.45
C ILE A 79 12.90 6.02 -10.02
N VAL A 80 12.00 6.02 -9.05
CA VAL A 80 12.33 5.98 -7.61
C VAL A 80 12.12 4.60 -6.99
N ILE A 81 11.58 3.65 -7.76
CA ILE A 81 11.47 2.24 -7.37
C ILE A 81 12.87 1.64 -7.25
N LYS A 82 13.10 0.91 -6.17
CA LYS A 82 14.36 0.19 -5.92
C LYS A 82 14.12 -1.33 -5.98
N ARG A 83 14.90 -2.10 -5.24
CA ARG A 83 14.68 -3.53 -5.08
C ARG A 83 13.28 -3.84 -4.51
N PRO A 84 12.68 -4.98 -4.87
CA PRO A 84 11.47 -5.48 -4.23
C PRO A 84 11.63 -5.60 -2.71
N VAL A 85 10.52 -5.43 -2.00
CA VAL A 85 10.49 -5.51 -0.52
C VAL A 85 10.81 -6.94 -0.06
N GLY A 86 11.64 -7.06 0.97
CA GLY A 86 12.02 -8.37 1.54
C GLY A 86 10.96 -8.92 2.51
N LEU A 87 11.02 -10.23 2.80
CA LEU A 87 10.11 -10.87 3.78
C LEU A 87 10.22 -10.25 5.18
N LEU A 88 11.43 -9.90 5.62
CA LEU A 88 11.64 -9.24 6.90
C LEU A 88 10.98 -7.85 6.94
N GLU A 89 11.04 -7.10 5.85
CA GLU A 89 10.43 -5.77 5.75
C GLU A 89 8.89 -5.88 5.73
N LEU A 90 8.33 -6.90 5.08
CA LEU A 90 6.89 -7.21 5.17
C LEU A 90 6.47 -7.54 6.60
N ALA A 91 7.23 -8.40 7.28
CA ALA A 91 6.95 -8.77 8.67
C ALA A 91 6.98 -7.53 9.59
N ARG A 92 8.01 -6.68 9.46
CA ARG A 92 8.09 -5.40 10.18
C ARG A 92 6.95 -4.46 9.84
N THR A 93 6.49 -4.44 8.59
CA THR A 93 5.33 -3.63 8.16
C THR A 93 4.05 -4.08 8.86
N LEU A 94 3.77 -5.39 8.86
CA LEU A 94 2.60 -5.97 9.52
C LEU A 94 2.65 -5.83 11.05
N ALA A 95 3.86 -5.82 11.62
CA ALA A 95 4.10 -5.61 13.04
C ALA A 95 4.12 -4.11 13.45
N PHE A 96 3.94 -3.17 12.51
CA PHE A 96 4.07 -1.73 12.76
C PHE A 96 5.44 -1.32 13.35
N GLN A 97 6.50 -2.04 12.96
CA GLN A 97 7.89 -1.84 13.42
C GLN A 97 8.77 -1.19 12.35
N ARG A 98 8.18 -0.54 11.36
CA ARG A 98 8.91 0.27 10.37
C ARG A 98 9.14 1.69 10.90
N ASP A 99 9.63 2.56 10.02
CA ASP A 99 9.86 3.97 10.30
C ASP A 99 8.60 4.63 10.88
N ALA A 100 8.79 5.56 11.81
CA ALA A 100 7.71 6.39 12.34
C ALA A 100 7.25 7.39 11.27
N SER A 101 6.43 6.91 10.33
CA SER A 101 5.78 7.69 9.27
C SER A 101 4.33 7.27 9.09
N LEU A 102 3.49 8.19 8.60
CA LEU A 102 2.10 7.93 8.26
C LEU A 102 2.01 6.85 7.18
N ALA A 103 2.86 6.91 6.16
CA ALA A 103 2.89 5.94 5.08
C ALA A 103 3.19 4.52 5.60
N ALA A 104 4.17 4.34 6.50
CA ALA A 104 4.50 3.03 7.05
C ALA A 104 3.35 2.44 7.88
N HIS A 105 2.69 3.25 8.72
CA HIS A 105 1.53 2.79 9.48
C HIS A 105 0.35 2.47 8.57
N SER A 106 0.05 3.31 7.59
CA SER A 106 -1.01 3.05 6.60
C SER A 106 -0.75 1.79 5.78
N GLN A 107 0.51 1.48 5.44
CA GLN A 107 0.89 0.22 4.80
C GLN A 107 0.63 -1.00 5.71
N GLY A 108 0.89 -0.90 7.01
CA GLY A 108 0.54 -1.94 7.98
C GLY A 108 -0.97 -2.18 8.07
N ILE A 109 -1.75 -1.09 8.15
CA ILE A 109 -3.23 -1.16 8.14
C ILE A 109 -3.72 -1.82 6.85
N LEU A 110 -3.21 -1.39 5.69
CA LEU A 110 -3.56 -2.00 4.41
C LEU A 110 -3.20 -3.48 4.39
N GLY A 111 -2.02 -3.87 4.86
CA GLY A 111 -1.60 -5.28 4.94
C GLY A 111 -2.59 -6.15 5.70
N TRP A 112 -3.04 -5.70 6.87
CA TRP A 112 -4.08 -6.39 7.63
C TRP A 112 -5.43 -6.39 6.92
N ALA A 113 -5.81 -5.31 6.23
CA ALA A 113 -7.02 -5.26 5.43
C ALA A 113 -6.99 -6.25 4.25
N LEU A 114 -5.85 -6.37 3.54
CA LEU A 114 -5.66 -7.35 2.47
C LEU A 114 -5.78 -8.78 3.02
N ILE A 115 -5.14 -9.08 4.15
CA ILE A 115 -5.26 -10.38 4.82
C ILE A 115 -6.70 -10.65 5.23
N GLY A 116 -7.40 -9.66 5.80
CA GLY A 116 -8.81 -9.78 6.18
C GLY A 116 -9.70 -10.10 4.98
N VAL A 117 -9.57 -9.36 3.88
CA VAL A 117 -10.30 -9.62 2.62
C VAL A 117 -9.96 -11.00 2.06
N ALA A 118 -8.69 -11.40 2.11
CA ALA A 118 -8.23 -12.71 1.69
C ALA A 118 -8.68 -13.83 2.64
N ALA A 119 -8.98 -13.57 3.91
CA ALA A 119 -9.46 -14.57 4.86
C ALA A 119 -10.98 -14.74 4.77
N LEU A 120 -11.73 -13.64 4.58
CA LEU A 120 -13.19 -13.63 4.48
C LEU A 120 -13.68 -14.59 3.40
N ARG A 121 -14.10 -15.78 3.80
CA ARG A 121 -14.62 -16.82 2.91
C ARG A 121 -15.95 -16.31 2.35
N ARG A 122 -16.10 -16.24 1.02
CA ARG A 122 -17.43 -16.44 0.45
C ARG A 122 -17.80 -17.87 0.81
N ARG A 123 -18.68 -18.06 1.80
CA ARG A 123 -19.55 -19.24 1.84
C ARG A 123 -20.20 -19.26 0.46
N ARG A 124 -19.72 -20.10 -0.45
CA ARG A 124 -20.59 -20.57 -1.52
C ARG A 124 -21.66 -21.35 -0.79
N GLY A 125 -22.83 -20.74 -0.66
CA GLY A 125 -24.05 -21.50 -0.48
C GLY A 125 -24.27 -22.35 -1.72
N ALA A 126 -24.96 -23.48 -1.49
CA ALA A 126 -25.16 -24.63 -2.37
C ALA A 126 -23.94 -25.53 -2.50
#